data_AF-A0A847ES74-F1
#
_entry.id   AF-A0A847ES74-F1
#
_cell.length_a   1.000
_cell.length_b   1.000
_cell.length_c   1.000
_cell.angle_alpha   90.00
_cell.angle_beta   90.00
_cell.angle_gamma   90.00
#
_symmetry.space_group_name_H-M   'P 1'
#
loop_
_entity.id
_entity.type
_entity.pdbx_description
1 polymer ?
#
loop_
_entity_poly.entity_id
_entity_poly.type
_entity_poly.pdbx_seq_one_letter_code
_entity_poly.pdbx_strand_id
1 'polypeptide(L)'
;MGENIEGVEREITGSEVLNALGSITLKEWDSANWPIVTAIPKETYHQYDDSNEDLDSKQRFFTEVLNQDNYIYPEGKREYNPKRDILIILHSFNNREGNETIFKAITTSPRSIVEDPAHLINYKYHGQPCEIRSRQQYPTIDFWNFYDRIPTNIQDNYPIPSKEWRKEFVLKRYFKS
;
A
#
# COMPACT_ATOMS: atom_id res chain seq x y z
N MET A 1 38.97 -24.62 -1.82
CA MET A 1 38.37 -23.73 -2.83
C MET A 1 36.87 -23.81 -2.60
N GLY A 2 36.32 -22.84 -1.86
CA GLY A 2 34.88 -22.77 -1.62
C GLY A 2 34.23 -22.07 -2.81
N GLU A 3 33.33 -22.74 -3.49
CA GLU A 3 32.51 -22.13 -4.53
C GLU A 3 31.59 -21.10 -3.87
N ASN A 4 31.83 -19.82 -4.16
CA ASN A 4 30.85 -18.76 -3.93
C ASN A 4 29.68 -19.04 -4.87
N ILE A 5 28.64 -19.70 -4.37
CA ILE A 5 27.33 -19.69 -5.01
C ILE A 5 26.76 -18.30 -4.74
N GLU A 6 27.11 -17.33 -5.58
CA GLU A 6 26.35 -16.08 -5.68
C GLU A 6 24.92 -16.49 -6.06
N GLY A 7 24.05 -16.55 -5.04
CA GLY A 7 22.64 -16.75 -5.25
C GLY A 7 22.13 -15.64 -6.14
N VAL A 8 21.91 -15.95 -7.41
CA VAL A 8 21.22 -15.05 -8.32
C VAL A 8 19.83 -14.86 -7.75
N GLU A 9 19.60 -13.77 -7.00
CA GLU A 9 18.28 -13.43 -6.53
C GLU A 9 17.38 -13.27 -7.76
N ARG A 10 16.43 -14.18 -7.91
CA ARG A 10 15.46 -14.14 -9.00
C ARG A 10 14.70 -12.82 -8.89
N GLU A 11 14.76 -12.04 -9.97
CA GLU A 11 13.98 -10.81 -10.09
C GLU A 11 12.47 -11.15 -10.13
N ILE A 12 11.72 -10.64 -9.16
CA ILE A 12 10.25 -10.78 -9.10
C ILE A 12 9.63 -9.82 -10.10
N THR A 13 8.72 -10.34 -10.92
CA THR A 13 7.97 -9.59 -11.93
C THR A 13 6.69 -8.98 -11.35
N GLY A 14 6.16 -7.95 -12.02
CA GLY A 14 4.87 -7.38 -11.66
C GLY A 14 3.73 -8.42 -11.71
N SER A 15 3.73 -9.30 -12.71
CA SER A 15 2.76 -10.39 -12.83
C SER A 15 2.78 -11.38 -11.67
N GLU A 16 3.94 -11.68 -11.11
CA GLU A 16 4.03 -12.59 -9.95
C GLU A 16 3.37 -11.98 -8.72
N VAL A 17 3.59 -10.68 -8.47
CA VAL A 17 2.89 -9.95 -7.41
C VAL A 17 1.38 -9.94 -7.63
N LEU A 18 0.92 -9.67 -8.86
CA LEU A 18 -0.50 -9.69 -9.19
C LEU A 18 -1.13 -11.07 -8.97
N ASN A 19 -0.44 -12.13 -9.38
CA ASN A 19 -0.89 -13.51 -9.19
C ASN A 19 -0.93 -13.90 -7.72
N ALA A 20 0.06 -13.47 -6.92
CA ALA A 20 0.09 -13.71 -5.48
C ALA A 20 -1.07 -12.99 -4.76
N LEU A 21 -1.37 -11.74 -5.14
CA LEU A 21 -2.54 -11.04 -4.61
C LEU A 21 -3.86 -11.70 -5.01
N GLY A 22 -3.92 -12.25 -6.23
CA GLY A 22 -5.08 -12.99 -6.73
C GLY A 22 -5.29 -14.36 -6.11
N SER A 23 -4.29 -14.92 -5.42
CA SER A 23 -4.42 -16.21 -4.72
C SER A 23 -4.96 -16.07 -3.29
N ILE A 24 -4.97 -14.87 -2.73
CA ILE A 24 -5.52 -14.59 -1.40
C ILE A 24 -7.03 -14.87 -1.41
N THR A 25 -7.49 -15.63 -0.42
CA THR A 25 -8.90 -16.01 -0.29
C THR A 25 -9.76 -14.88 0.29
N LEU A 26 -11.07 -14.95 0.07
CA LEU A 26 -12.02 -13.97 0.61
C LEU A 26 -11.94 -13.86 2.14
N LYS A 27 -11.75 -14.99 2.83
CA LYS A 27 -11.61 -15.05 4.29
C LYS A 27 -10.35 -14.31 4.77
N GLU A 28 -9.24 -14.45 4.03
CA GLU A 28 -7.98 -13.78 4.36
C GLU A 28 -8.10 -12.26 4.16
N TRP A 29 -8.71 -11.81 3.05
CA TRP A 29 -9.02 -10.40 2.83
C TRP A 29 -9.91 -9.80 3.93
N ASP A 30 -10.96 -10.53 4.35
CA ASP A 30 -11.82 -10.11 5.44
C ASP A 30 -11.06 -10.00 6.76
N SER A 31 -10.21 -11.00 7.06
CA SER A 31 -9.37 -11.00 8.27
C SER A 31 -8.32 -9.89 8.30
N ALA A 32 -7.89 -9.42 7.12
CA ALA A 32 -6.95 -8.31 6.95
C ALA A 32 -7.63 -6.93 7.03
N ASN A 33 -8.95 -6.89 7.17
CA ASN A 33 -9.76 -5.66 7.11
C ASN A 33 -9.62 -4.93 5.76
N TRP A 34 -9.59 -5.69 4.65
CA TRP A 34 -9.69 -5.16 3.29
C TRP A 34 -8.70 -4.02 2.97
N PRO A 35 -7.37 -4.18 3.16
CA PRO A 35 -6.42 -3.11 2.83
C PRO A 35 -6.36 -2.88 1.32
N ILE A 36 -5.85 -1.71 0.93
CA ILE A 36 -5.54 -1.42 -0.48
C ILE A 36 -4.05 -1.66 -0.69
N VAL A 37 -3.67 -2.31 -1.78
CA VAL A 37 -2.28 -2.37 -2.22
C VAL A 37 -2.08 -1.34 -3.32
N THR A 38 -1.11 -0.45 -3.13
CA THR A 38 -0.80 0.65 -4.05
C THR A 38 0.68 0.62 -4.45
N ALA A 39 0.99 1.06 -5.66
CA ALA A 39 2.34 1.20 -6.16
C ALA A 39 2.66 2.66 -6.45
N ILE A 40 3.66 3.19 -5.76
CA ILE A 40 4.12 4.56 -5.96
C ILE A 40 5.54 4.57 -6.52
N PRO A 41 5.95 5.65 -7.22
CA PRO A 41 7.33 5.81 -7.65
C PRO A 41 8.33 5.74 -6.49
N LYS A 42 9.45 5.06 -6.69
CA LYS A 42 10.56 4.99 -5.71
C LYS A 42 11.04 6.38 -5.32
N GLU A 43 11.08 7.29 -6.28
CA GLU A 43 11.50 8.68 -6.09
C GLU A 43 10.63 9.38 -5.04
N THR A 44 9.30 9.27 -5.16
CA THR A 44 8.36 9.85 -4.18
C THR A 44 8.55 9.25 -2.79
N TYR A 45 8.74 7.93 -2.71
CA TYR A 45 8.98 7.27 -1.43
C TYR A 45 10.29 7.73 -0.76
N HIS A 46 11.37 7.87 -1.54
CA HIS A 46 12.67 8.29 -1.01
C HIS A 46 12.71 9.77 -0.60
N GLN A 47 11.81 10.59 -1.15
CA GLN A 47 11.63 11.99 -0.78
C GLN A 47 10.71 12.19 0.44
N TYR A 48 10.02 11.15 0.91
CA TYR A 48 9.18 11.25 2.11
C TYR A 48 10.05 11.45 3.35
N ASP A 49 9.83 12.57 4.06
CA ASP A 49 10.51 12.87 5.31
C ASP A 49 9.52 13.21 6.43
N ASP A 50 9.29 12.24 7.32
CA ASP A 50 8.43 12.40 8.50
C ASP A 50 9.10 13.20 9.64
N SER A 51 10.39 13.55 9.52
CA SER A 51 11.10 14.31 10.57
C SER A 51 10.97 15.82 10.44
N ASN A 52 10.56 16.29 9.27
CA ASN A 52 10.19 17.67 9.09
C ASN A 52 8.67 17.76 9.18
N GLU A 53 8.16 18.81 9.81
CA GLU A 53 6.80 19.31 9.58
C GLU A 53 6.63 19.82 8.12
N ASP A 54 7.42 19.29 7.17
CA ASP A 54 7.30 19.51 5.74
C ASP A 54 6.04 18.80 5.27
N LEU A 55 4.93 19.50 5.49
CA LEU A 55 3.60 19.16 5.03
C LEU A 55 3.60 18.85 3.54
N ASP A 56 4.51 19.42 2.74
CA ASP A 56 4.56 19.20 1.30
C ASP A 56 5.12 17.81 0.98
N SER A 57 6.15 17.32 1.69
CA SER A 57 6.67 15.96 1.47
C SER A 57 5.64 14.89 1.83
N LYS A 58 4.92 15.08 2.95
CA LYS A 58 3.85 14.20 3.40
C LYS A 58 2.65 14.26 2.45
N GLN A 59 2.27 15.46 2.02
CA GLN A 59 1.19 15.65 1.04
C GLN A 59 1.53 14.96 -0.28
N ARG A 60 2.75 15.15 -0.83
CA ARG A 60 3.19 14.48 -2.06
C ARG A 60 3.14 12.96 -1.95
N PHE A 61 3.63 12.41 -0.84
CA PHE A 61 3.58 10.96 -0.60
C PHE A 61 2.14 10.43 -0.56
N PHE A 62 1.26 11.05 0.23
CA PHE A 62 -0.13 10.60 0.32
C PHE A 62 -0.96 10.89 -0.93
N THR A 63 -0.58 11.89 -1.73
CA THR A 63 -1.13 12.11 -3.08
C THR A 63 -0.88 10.89 -3.96
N GLU A 64 0.32 10.31 -3.95
CA GLU A 64 0.58 9.08 -4.71
C GLU A 64 -0.08 7.85 -4.09
N VAL A 65 -0.03 7.70 -2.76
CA VAL A 65 -0.55 6.52 -2.05
C VAL A 65 -2.06 6.39 -2.17
N LEU A 66 -2.80 7.50 -2.03
CA LEU A 66 -4.26 7.52 -2.04
C LEU A 66 -4.85 7.67 -3.45
N ASN A 67 -4.04 7.96 -4.47
CA ASN A 67 -4.52 8.06 -5.85
C ASN A 67 -4.93 6.68 -6.37
N GLN A 68 -6.20 6.54 -6.75
CA GLN A 68 -6.75 5.29 -7.25
C GLN A 68 -6.04 4.75 -8.49
N ASP A 69 -5.44 5.61 -9.32
CA ASP A 69 -4.68 5.19 -10.51
C ASP A 69 -3.40 4.41 -10.17
N ASN A 70 -2.91 4.51 -8.93
CA ASN A 70 -1.76 3.77 -8.42
C ASN A 70 -2.14 2.44 -7.73
N TYR A 71 -3.44 2.16 -7.55
CA TYR A 71 -3.86 0.92 -6.89
C TYR A 71 -3.54 -0.28 -7.77
N ILE A 72 -2.99 -1.34 -7.18
CA ILE A 72 -2.53 -2.52 -7.89
C ILE A 72 -3.72 -3.25 -8.53
N TYR A 73 -3.78 -3.22 -9.87
CA TYR A 73 -4.85 -3.79 -10.68
C TYR A 73 -4.23 -4.43 -11.95
N PRO A 74 -4.56 -5.69 -12.33
CA PRO A 74 -4.36 -6.19 -13.70
C PRO A 74 -4.89 -5.33 -14.86
N GLU A 75 -5.77 -4.35 -14.64
CA GLU A 75 -6.23 -3.41 -15.70
C GLU A 75 -6.05 -1.94 -15.26
N GLY A 76 -5.16 -1.68 -14.29
CA GLY A 76 -5.01 -0.35 -13.69
C GLY A 76 -4.60 0.64 -14.78
N LYS A 77 -4.94 1.92 -14.64
CA LYS A 77 -4.45 2.90 -15.62
C LYS A 77 -2.92 2.89 -15.70
N ARG A 78 -2.26 2.59 -14.58
CA ARG A 78 -0.83 2.44 -14.46
C ARG A 78 -0.46 0.99 -14.15
N GLU A 79 0.38 0.41 -15.01
CA GLU A 79 0.96 -0.91 -14.78
C GLU A 79 1.97 -0.86 -13.63
N TYR A 80 1.94 -1.85 -12.74
CA TYR A 80 2.95 -1.97 -11.69
C TYR A 80 4.29 -2.47 -12.25
N ASN A 81 5.40 -1.81 -11.90
CA ASN A 81 6.73 -2.26 -12.26
C ASN A 81 7.71 -2.22 -11.05
N PRO A 82 8.20 -3.37 -10.57
CA PRO A 82 9.08 -3.46 -9.39
C PRO A 82 10.42 -2.72 -9.53
N LYS A 83 10.86 -2.38 -10.74
CA LYS A 83 12.06 -1.58 -10.97
C LYS A 83 11.86 -0.11 -10.62
N ARG A 84 10.68 0.45 -10.90
CA ARG A 84 10.36 1.87 -10.68
C ARG A 84 9.48 2.12 -9.45
N ASP A 85 8.76 1.10 -9.00
CA ASP A 85 7.71 1.23 -8.00
C ASP A 85 8.06 0.59 -6.66
N ILE A 86 7.48 1.13 -5.59
CA ILE A 86 7.42 0.53 -4.26
C ILE A 86 5.99 0.14 -3.95
N LEU A 87 5.81 -1.08 -3.44
CA LEU A 87 4.54 -1.57 -2.95
C LEU A 87 4.27 -1.05 -1.55
N ILE A 88 3.06 -0.53 -1.38
CA ILE A 88 2.55 -0.04 -0.12
C ILE A 88 1.21 -0.73 0.14
N ILE A 89 1.05 -1.22 1.36
CA ILE A 89 -0.21 -1.77 1.87
C ILE A 89 -0.82 -0.71 2.77
N LEU A 90 -1.96 -0.19 2.34
CA LEU A 90 -2.68 0.89 2.98
C LEU A 90 -3.79 0.31 3.87
N HIS A 91 -3.60 0.50 5.17
CA HIS A 91 -4.56 0.10 6.20
C HIS A 91 -5.27 1.31 6.78
N SER A 92 -6.52 1.13 7.15
CA SER A 92 -7.32 2.15 7.84
C SER A 92 -7.62 1.76 9.29
N PHE A 93 -7.83 2.79 10.11
CA PHE A 93 -8.11 2.69 11.53
C PHE A 93 -9.09 3.79 11.93
N ASN A 94 -9.77 3.56 13.05
CA ASN A 94 -10.65 4.56 13.63
C ASN A 94 -9.85 5.71 14.23
N ASN A 95 -10.32 6.93 14.01
CA ASN A 95 -9.89 8.11 14.76
C ASN A 95 -10.45 8.07 16.19
N ARG A 96 -10.20 9.12 16.97
CA ARG A 96 -10.67 9.22 18.37
C ARG A 96 -12.20 9.23 18.53
N GLU A 97 -12.92 9.58 17.47
CA GLU A 97 -14.38 9.65 17.42
C GLU A 97 -15.01 8.33 16.92
N GLY A 98 -14.19 7.34 16.55
CA GLY A 98 -14.66 6.06 16.01
C GLY A 98 -14.81 6.03 14.50
N ASN A 99 -14.51 7.12 13.78
CA ASN A 99 -14.60 7.20 12.33
C ASN A 99 -13.36 6.60 11.67
N GLU A 100 -13.52 5.69 10.70
CA GLU A 100 -12.42 5.02 9.99
C GLU A 100 -11.75 5.96 8.98
N THR A 101 -10.94 6.90 9.47
CA THR A 101 -10.30 7.96 8.65
C THR A 101 -8.78 7.98 8.76
N ILE A 102 -8.19 7.21 9.69
CA ILE A 102 -6.74 7.19 9.89
C ILE A 102 -6.14 6.11 9.00
N PHE A 103 -5.28 6.52 8.07
CA PHE A 103 -4.60 5.62 7.16
C PHE A 103 -3.13 5.47 7.50
N LYS A 104 -2.63 4.23 7.51
CA LYS A 104 -1.22 3.88 7.65
C LYS A 104 -0.72 3.20 6.38
N ALA A 105 0.37 3.72 5.83
CA ALA A 105 1.02 3.20 4.63
C ALA A 105 2.22 2.32 5.02
N ILE A 106 2.13 1.03 4.76
CA ILE A 106 3.17 0.06 5.11
C ILE A 106 3.90 -0.39 3.85
N THR A 107 5.20 -0.12 3.77
CA THR A 107 6.01 -0.61 2.66
C THR A 107 6.22 -2.11 2.74
N THR A 108 6.15 -2.78 1.60
CA THR A 108 6.47 -4.20 1.47
C THR A 108 7.36 -4.45 0.26
N SER A 109 8.07 -5.58 0.27
CA SER A 109 8.89 -6.00 -0.88
C SER A 109 8.07 -6.90 -1.83
N PRO A 110 8.35 -6.87 -3.14
CA PRO A 110 7.70 -7.76 -4.11
C PRO A 110 7.95 -9.25 -3.80
N ARG A 111 9.09 -9.56 -3.18
CA ARG A 111 9.42 -10.93 -2.78
C ARG A 111 8.56 -11.41 -1.62
N SER A 112 8.45 -10.59 -0.56
CA SER A 112 7.66 -10.93 0.62
C SER A 112 6.19 -11.17 0.28
N ILE A 113 5.61 -10.36 -0.61
CA ILE A 113 4.21 -10.53 -1.03
C ILE A 113 4.01 -11.78 -1.89
N VAL A 114 5.01 -12.20 -2.67
CA VAL A 114 4.93 -13.46 -3.44
C VAL A 114 5.08 -14.68 -2.54
N GLU A 115 5.94 -14.60 -1.52
CA GLU A 115 6.18 -15.71 -0.58
C GLU A 115 4.99 -15.98 0.34
N ASP A 116 4.34 -14.94 0.89
CA ASP A 116 3.21 -15.09 1.81
C ASP A 116 2.20 -13.93 1.72
N PRO A 117 1.41 -13.85 0.63
CA PRO A 117 0.54 -12.71 0.37
C PRO A 117 -0.52 -12.50 1.47
N ALA A 118 -1.07 -13.58 2.04
CA ALA A 118 -2.13 -13.51 3.04
C ALA A 118 -1.65 -12.91 4.38
N HIS A 119 -0.47 -13.31 4.85
CA HIS A 119 0.12 -12.69 6.04
C HIS A 119 0.59 -11.27 5.75
N LEU A 120 1.15 -11.02 4.56
CA LEU A 120 1.63 -9.70 4.19
C LEU A 120 0.50 -8.68 4.10
N ILE A 121 -0.68 -9.00 3.60
CA ILE A 121 -1.77 -8.00 3.61
C ILE A 121 -2.37 -7.79 5.00
N ASN A 122 -2.05 -8.59 6.01
CA ASN A 122 -2.73 -8.51 7.29
C ASN A 122 -1.88 -7.72 8.30
N TYR A 123 -2.41 -6.59 8.77
CA TYR A 123 -1.73 -5.71 9.71
C TYR A 123 -1.23 -6.42 10.97
N LYS A 124 -1.94 -7.46 11.43
CA LYS A 124 -1.56 -8.23 12.63
C LYS A 124 -0.26 -9.03 12.41
N TYR A 125 -0.01 -9.51 11.20
CA TYR A 125 1.09 -10.41 10.86
C TYR A 125 2.27 -9.71 10.19
N HIS A 126 2.10 -8.43 9.84
CA HIS A 126 3.13 -7.57 9.26
C HIS A 126 4.39 -7.36 10.14
N GLY A 127 4.44 -7.97 11.32
CA GLY A 127 5.48 -7.78 12.32
C GLY A 127 5.25 -6.48 13.09
N GLN A 128 5.69 -6.47 14.34
CA GLN A 128 5.70 -5.29 15.22
C GLN A 128 6.52 -4.12 14.59
N PRO A 129 6.37 -2.88 15.06
CA PRO A 129 6.56 -1.66 14.28
C PRO A 129 7.98 -1.50 13.74
N CYS A 130 8.13 -1.18 12.45
CA CYS A 130 9.25 -0.41 11.89
C CYS A 130 10.67 -0.60 12.49
N GLU A 131 11.15 -1.82 12.78
CA GLU A 131 12.52 -2.00 13.30
C GLU A 131 13.64 -1.69 12.26
N ILE A 132 13.32 -1.25 11.04
CA ILE A 132 14.34 -1.07 9.98
C ILE A 132 14.60 0.41 9.59
N ARG A 133 13.87 1.39 10.12
CA ARG A 133 14.24 2.82 9.93
C ARG A 133 13.92 3.65 11.16
N SER A 134 14.87 3.77 12.10
CA SER A 134 15.14 4.87 13.06
C SER A 134 14.01 5.70 13.71
N ARG A 135 12.71 5.47 13.50
CA ARG A 135 11.63 6.45 13.72
C ARG A 135 10.28 5.88 14.23
N GLN A 136 10.24 4.61 14.69
CA GLN A 136 9.17 3.99 15.51
C GLN A 136 7.71 3.95 14.99
N GLN A 137 7.34 4.60 13.87
CA GLN A 137 5.96 4.60 13.35
C GLN A 137 5.92 4.53 11.82
N TYR A 138 4.81 4.02 11.26
CA TYR A 138 4.53 4.05 9.81
C TYR A 138 3.99 5.42 9.39
N PRO A 139 4.26 5.87 8.14
CA PRO A 139 3.61 7.04 7.57
C PRO A 139 2.10 6.98 7.80
N THR A 140 1.56 7.99 8.47
CA THR A 140 0.16 8.02 8.91
C THR A 140 -0.50 9.36 8.57
N ILE A 141 -1.73 9.33 8.06
CA ILE A 141 -2.53 10.52 7.76
C ILE A 141 -4.00 10.33 8.16
N ASP A 142 -4.68 11.43 8.51
CA ASP A 142 -6.14 11.45 8.50
C ASP A 142 -6.59 11.81 7.08
N PHE A 143 -7.46 11.00 6.48
CA PHE A 143 -7.93 11.21 5.11
C PHE A 143 -8.51 12.61 4.90
N TRP A 144 -9.27 13.15 5.86
CA TRP A 144 -9.87 14.47 5.70
C TRP A 144 -8.83 15.58 5.72
N ASN A 145 -7.81 15.45 6.57
CA ASN A 145 -6.67 16.38 6.57
C ASN A 145 -5.91 16.39 5.24
N PHE A 146 -5.88 15.26 4.53
CA PHE A 146 -5.33 15.16 3.18
C PHE A 146 -6.28 15.75 2.12
N TYR A 147 -7.55 15.35 2.18
CA TYR A 147 -8.56 15.64 1.17
C TYR A 147 -8.89 17.14 1.09
N ASP A 148 -8.90 17.83 2.24
CA ASP A 148 -9.12 19.27 2.31
C ASP A 148 -7.96 20.10 1.73
N ARG A 149 -6.81 19.46 1.50
CA ARG A 149 -5.58 20.11 0.97
C ARG A 149 -5.37 19.88 -0.52
N ILE A 150 -6.10 18.97 -1.15
CA ILE A 150 -6.01 18.74 -2.60
C ILE A 150 -6.96 19.67 -3.36
N PRO A 151 -6.58 20.15 -4.56
CA PRO A 151 -7.48 20.94 -5.41
C PRO A 151 -8.78 20.21 -5.73
N THR A 152 -9.92 20.92 -5.68
CA THR A 152 -11.26 20.35 -5.92
C THR A 152 -11.38 19.66 -7.28
N ASN A 153 -10.65 20.14 -8.30
CA ASN A 153 -10.68 19.56 -9.64
C ASN A 153 -9.98 18.19 -9.76
N ILE A 154 -9.28 17.73 -8.72
CA ILE A 154 -8.66 16.39 -8.68
C ILE A 154 -9.23 15.50 -7.59
N GLN A 155 -10.15 16.01 -6.75
CA GLN A 155 -10.74 15.28 -5.63
C GLN A 155 -11.46 13.99 -6.06
N ASP A 156 -12.00 13.95 -7.27
CA ASP A 156 -12.66 12.75 -7.84
C ASP A 156 -11.71 11.55 -8.01
N ASN A 157 -10.39 11.76 -8.03
CA ASN A 157 -9.40 10.68 -8.09
C ASN A 157 -9.10 10.05 -6.71
N TYR A 158 -9.70 10.59 -5.64
CA TYR A 158 -9.45 10.21 -4.25
C TYR A 158 -10.77 9.82 -3.56
N PRO A 159 -11.29 8.61 -3.84
CA PRO A 159 -12.46 8.12 -3.14
C PRO A 159 -12.14 7.97 -1.64
N ILE A 160 -13.13 8.22 -0.77
CA ILE A 160 -13.00 7.94 0.66
C ILE A 160 -12.87 6.42 0.81
N PRO A 161 -11.71 5.88 1.24
CA PRO A 161 -11.48 4.45 1.23
C PRO A 161 -12.05 3.80 2.51
N SER A 162 -13.36 3.97 2.75
CA SER A 162 -14.07 3.28 3.83
C SER A 162 -13.92 1.77 3.70
N LYS A 163 -14.11 1.03 4.80
CA LYS A 163 -14.13 -0.44 4.77
C LYS A 163 -15.07 -0.99 3.71
N GLU A 164 -16.27 -0.45 3.58
CA GLU A 164 -17.26 -0.87 2.58
C GLU A 164 -16.71 -0.64 1.17
N TRP A 165 -16.18 0.57 0.90
CA TRP A 165 -15.60 0.90 -0.40
C TRP A 165 -14.42 -0.01 -0.73
N ARG A 166 -13.49 -0.23 0.21
CA ARG A 166 -12.32 -1.10 0.02
C ARG A 166 -12.71 -2.55 -0.21
N LYS A 167 -13.72 -3.04 0.51
CA LYS A 167 -14.28 -4.37 0.31
C LYS A 167 -14.86 -4.51 -1.09
N GLU A 168 -15.71 -3.58 -1.51
CA GLU A 168 -16.27 -3.59 -2.87
C GLU A 168 -15.19 -3.53 -3.93
N PHE A 169 -14.18 -2.68 -3.73
CA PHE A 169 -13.02 -2.57 -4.60
C PHE A 169 -12.27 -3.92 -4.73
N VAL A 170 -11.90 -4.56 -3.61
CA VAL A 170 -11.20 -5.85 -3.58
C VAL A 170 -12.05 -6.96 -4.19
N LEU A 171 -13.35 -7.04 -3.88
CA LEU A 171 -14.25 -8.05 -4.43
C LEU A 171 -14.38 -7.94 -5.94
N LYS A 172 -14.63 -6.73 -6.46
CA LYS A 172 -14.68 -6.45 -7.90
C LYS A 172 -13.36 -6.82 -8.59
N ARG A 173 -12.24 -6.63 -7.91
CA ARG A 173 -10.88 -6.87 -8.41
C ARG A 173 -10.55 -8.36 -8.53
N TYR A 174 -10.69 -9.10 -7.43
CA TYR A 174 -10.12 -10.44 -7.28
C TYR A 174 -11.14 -11.57 -7.35
N PHE A 175 -12.42 -11.27 -7.10
CA PHE A 175 -13.44 -12.31 -6.91
C PHE A 175 -14.55 -12.30 -7.95
N LYS A 176 -14.50 -11.42 -8.96
CA LYS A 176 -15.47 -11.30 -10.07
C LYS A 176 -16.89 -11.69 -9.63
N SER A 177 -17.57 -10.77 -8.93
CA SER A 177 -19.03 -10.86 -8.76
C SER A 177 -19.74 -10.64 -10.08
#